data_AF-A0A3N5KV03-F1
#
_entry.id   AF-A0A3N5KV03-F1
#
_cell.length_a   1.000
_cell.length_b   1.000
_cell.length_c   1.000
_cell.angle_alpha   90.00
_cell.angle_beta   90.00
_cell.angle_gamma   90.00
#
_symmetry.space_group_name_H-M   'P 1'
#
loop_
_entity.id
_entity.type
_entity.pdbx_description
1 polymer ?
#
loop_
_entity_poly.entity_id
_entity_poly.type
_entity_poly.pdbx_seq_one_letter_code
_entity_poly.pdbx_strand_id
1 'polypeptide(L)'
;APDVPFFWGRGDGWVAAGMTELLWSLPANHPQRPRILEGYRKMMNSLRQYQGKDGMWRQLIDKEESWPESSCTGMFTFAMISGVKNGWLDAKTFGPVARRGWLALVGYIDQNSDVTSVGEGTNKLNDMAYYLARARRTGDLHGQAPVLWCAAALLR
;
A
#
# COMPACT_ATOMS: atom_id res chain seq x y z
N ALA A 1 -0.23 15.26 -7.16
CA ALA A 1 -1.13 16.33 -7.67
C ALA A 1 -0.27 17.31 -8.48
N PRO A 2 -0.80 18.04 -9.48
CA PRO A 2 0.02 18.90 -10.34
C PRO A 2 0.87 19.94 -9.57
N ASP A 3 0.38 20.37 -8.41
CA ASP A 3 0.95 21.38 -7.52
C ASP A 3 1.78 20.81 -6.35
N VAL A 4 1.78 19.48 -6.16
CA VAL A 4 2.51 18.79 -5.09
C VAL A 4 3.14 17.51 -5.66
N PRO A 5 4.43 17.57 -6.05
CA PRO A 5 5.14 16.49 -6.75
C PRO A 5 5.76 15.48 -5.77
N PHE A 6 5.03 15.10 -4.73
CA PHE A 6 5.49 14.10 -3.74
C PHE A 6 4.60 12.86 -3.78
N PHE A 7 5.22 11.70 -3.98
CA PHE A 7 4.54 10.40 -4.02
C PHE A 7 4.45 9.84 -2.60
N TRP A 8 3.53 10.42 -1.83
CA TRP A 8 3.31 10.06 -0.44
C TRP A 8 2.67 8.68 -0.31
N GLY A 9 3.37 7.78 0.37
CA GLY A 9 3.03 6.37 0.58
C GLY A 9 1.57 6.14 0.92
N ARG A 10 1.09 6.64 2.06
CA ARG A 10 -0.30 6.37 2.48
C ARG A 10 -1.34 7.07 1.59
N GLY A 11 -1.00 8.21 1.00
CA GLY A 11 -1.87 8.88 0.02
C GLY A 11 -2.13 7.99 -1.19
N ASP A 12 -1.08 7.41 -1.76
CA ASP A 12 -1.18 6.41 -2.83
C ASP A 12 -1.81 5.10 -2.32
N GLY A 13 -1.56 4.72 -1.07
CA GLY A 13 -2.18 3.57 -0.41
C GLY A 13 -3.70 3.58 -0.48
N TRP A 14 -4.32 4.75 -0.24
CA TRP A 14 -5.77 4.91 -0.34
C TRP A 14 -6.30 4.68 -1.75
N VAL A 15 -5.54 5.07 -2.77
CA VAL A 15 -5.90 4.83 -4.17
C VAL A 15 -5.81 3.33 -4.48
N ALA A 16 -4.75 2.65 -4.03
CA ALA A 16 -4.59 1.20 -4.23
C ALA A 16 -5.71 0.38 -3.56
N ALA A 17 -5.99 0.66 -2.28
CA ALA A 17 -7.05 -0.01 -1.54
C ALA A 17 -8.42 0.29 -2.13
N GLY A 18 -8.71 1.56 -2.44
CA GLY A 18 -9.99 1.98 -3.01
C GLY A 18 -10.28 1.36 -4.38
N MET A 19 -9.28 1.29 -5.28
CA MET A 19 -9.45 0.59 -6.56
C MET A 19 -9.70 -0.90 -6.39
N THR A 20 -9.08 -1.53 -5.39
CA THR A 20 -9.27 -2.94 -5.06
C THR A 20 -10.71 -3.21 -4.62
N GLU A 21 -11.22 -2.41 -3.69
CA GLU A 21 -12.61 -2.49 -3.20
C GLU A 21 -13.63 -2.23 -4.32
N LEU A 22 -13.33 -1.25 -5.19
CA LEU A 22 -14.18 -0.95 -6.35
C LEU A 22 -14.24 -2.14 -7.32
N LEU A 23 -13.12 -2.81 -7.60
CA LEU A 23 -13.06 -3.97 -8.48
C LEU A 23 -13.80 -5.19 -7.91
N TRP A 24 -13.87 -5.34 -6.58
CA TRP A 24 -14.71 -6.35 -5.93
C TRP A 24 -16.19 -6.02 -5.99
N SER A 25 -16.52 -4.75 -5.82
CA SER A 25 -17.92 -4.30 -5.75
C SER A 25 -18.59 -4.21 -7.11
N LEU A 26 -17.82 -4.00 -8.18
CA LEU A 26 -18.36 -3.85 -9.53
C LEU A 26 -18.73 -5.20 -10.16
N PRO A 27 -19.91 -5.30 -10.81
CA PRO A 27 -20.23 -6.42 -11.68
C PRO A 27 -19.15 -6.66 -12.74
N ALA A 28 -18.88 -7.92 -13.07
CA ALA A 28 -17.85 -8.27 -14.04
C ALA A 28 -18.07 -7.61 -15.43
N ASN A 29 -19.32 -7.36 -15.80
CA ASN A 29 -19.74 -6.73 -17.05
C ASN A 29 -19.95 -5.20 -16.95
N HIS A 30 -19.59 -4.57 -15.83
CA HIS A 30 -19.76 -3.12 -15.68
C HIS A 30 -18.89 -2.36 -16.70
N PRO A 31 -19.42 -1.39 -17.45
CA PRO A 31 -18.73 -0.75 -18.57
C PRO A 31 -17.44 -0.01 -18.17
N GLN A 32 -17.35 0.48 -16.94
CA GLN A 32 -16.15 1.17 -16.44
C GLN A 32 -15.09 0.21 -15.84
N ARG A 33 -15.43 -1.06 -15.61
CA ARG A 33 -14.53 -2.02 -14.95
C ARG A 33 -13.20 -2.19 -15.69
N PRO A 34 -13.15 -2.26 -17.04
CA PRO A 34 -11.87 -2.38 -17.76
C PRO A 34 -10.92 -1.21 -17.49
N ARG A 35 -11.42 0.04 -17.53
CA ARG A 35 -10.62 1.25 -17.26
C ARG A 35 -10.08 1.27 -15.83
N ILE A 36 -10.90 0.87 -14.85
CA ILE A 36 -10.49 0.81 -13.44
C ILE A 36 -9.41 -0.27 -13.26
N LEU A 37 -9.61 -1.45 -13.86
CA LEU A 37 -8.65 -2.54 -13.80
C LEU A 37 -7.31 -2.17 -14.45
N GLU A 38 -7.33 -1.42 -15.55
CA GLU A 38 -6.14 -0.88 -16.19
C GLU A 38 -5.39 0.09 -15.26
N GLY A 39 -6.10 1.05 -14.65
CA GLY A 39 -5.51 1.99 -13.69
C GLY A 39 -4.90 1.29 -12.48
N TYR A 40 -5.61 0.31 -11.93
CA TYR A 40 -5.12 -0.56 -10.86
C TYR A 40 -3.85 -1.30 -11.28
N ARG A 41 -3.84 -1.97 -12.44
CA ARG A 41 -2.67 -2.71 -12.95
C ARG A 41 -1.48 -1.78 -13.17
N LYS A 42 -1.71 -0.59 -13.72
CA LYS A 42 -0.67 0.42 -13.91
C LYS A 42 -0.02 0.80 -12.58
N MET A 43 -0.83 1.08 -11.56
CA MET A 43 -0.35 1.40 -10.22
C MET A 43 0.44 0.24 -9.60
N MET A 44 -0.08 -0.99 -9.64
CA MET A 44 0.60 -2.15 -9.05
C MET A 44 1.96 -2.40 -9.72
N ASN A 45 2.05 -2.22 -11.04
CA ASN A 45 3.32 -2.33 -11.77
C ASN A 45 4.35 -1.28 -11.30
N SER A 46 3.93 -0.03 -11.10
CA SER A 46 4.82 1.01 -10.56
C SER A 46 5.24 0.70 -9.13
N LEU A 47 4.30 0.36 -8.24
CA LEU A 47 4.59 0.05 -6.84
C LEU A 47 5.58 -1.12 -6.70
N ARG A 48 5.49 -2.14 -7.55
CA ARG A 48 6.46 -3.25 -7.57
C ARG A 48 7.90 -2.77 -7.76
N GLN A 49 8.14 -1.73 -8.56
CA GLN A 49 9.47 -1.20 -8.82
C GLN A 49 10.06 -0.46 -7.61
N TYR A 50 9.21 0.07 -6.74
CA TYR A 50 9.61 0.87 -5.57
C TYR A 50 9.54 0.11 -4.25
N GLN A 51 9.31 -1.21 -4.26
CA GLN A 51 9.41 -2.02 -3.04
C GLN A 51 10.86 -2.05 -2.57
N GLY A 52 11.11 -1.62 -1.33
CA GLY A 52 12.44 -1.64 -0.72
C GLY A 52 13.03 -3.05 -0.65
N LYS A 53 14.35 -3.14 -0.47
CA LYS A 53 15.06 -4.43 -0.29
C LYS A 53 14.57 -5.18 0.96
N ASP A 54 14.16 -4.43 1.98
CA ASP A 54 13.51 -4.89 3.21
C ASP A 54 12.05 -5.31 3.04
N GLY A 55 11.46 -5.16 1.84
CA GLY A 55 10.07 -5.52 1.54
C GLY A 55 9.04 -4.44 1.87
N MET A 56 9.44 -3.37 2.56
CA MET A 56 8.59 -2.23 2.90
C MET A 56 8.54 -1.21 1.76
N TRP A 57 7.47 -0.44 1.70
CA TRP A 57 7.43 0.81 0.96
C TRP A 57 7.74 1.99 1.87
N ARG A 58 8.23 3.08 1.28
CA ARG A 58 8.69 4.25 2.02
C ARG A 58 7.59 5.31 2.13
N GLN A 59 7.73 6.20 3.11
CA GLN A 59 6.85 7.36 3.30
C GLN A 59 6.78 8.23 2.04
N LEU A 60 7.91 8.43 1.34
CA LEU A 60 7.94 8.91 -0.04
C LEU A 60 8.42 7.76 -0.93
N ILE A 61 7.53 7.24 -1.77
CA ILE A 61 7.70 5.94 -2.44
C ILE A 61 8.93 5.91 -3.35
N ASP A 62 9.26 7.02 -4.00
CA ASP A 62 10.35 7.15 -4.95
C ASP A 62 11.70 7.56 -4.33
N LYS A 63 11.78 7.61 -3.00
CA LYS A 63 12.98 8.02 -2.25
C LYS A 63 13.45 6.87 -1.36
N GLU A 64 14.50 6.15 -1.76
CA GLU A 64 15.01 4.98 -1.01
C GLU A 64 15.48 5.36 0.41
N GLU A 65 15.94 6.61 0.59
CA GLU A 65 16.33 7.19 1.87
C GLU A 65 15.15 7.54 2.80
N SER A 66 13.93 7.61 2.24
CA SER A 66 12.72 7.80 3.04
C SER A 66 12.47 6.58 3.91
N TRP A 67 11.89 6.78 5.08
CA TRP A 67 11.75 5.73 6.08
C TRP A 67 10.63 4.74 5.71
N PRO A 68 10.76 3.45 6.10
CA PRO A 68 9.72 2.44 5.87
C PRO A 68 8.42 2.79 6.60
N GLU A 69 7.31 2.83 5.89
CA GLU A 69 6.02 3.26 6.44
C GLU A 69 5.01 2.10 6.39
N SER A 70 4.46 1.74 7.55
CA SER A 70 3.71 0.51 7.71
C SER A 70 2.31 0.58 7.11
N SER A 71 1.62 1.73 7.19
CA SER A 71 0.26 1.82 6.67
C SER A 71 0.20 1.67 5.14
N CYS A 72 1.05 2.39 4.40
CA CYS A 72 1.13 2.27 2.96
C CYS A 72 1.56 0.88 2.52
N THR A 73 2.53 0.28 3.23
CA THR A 73 2.98 -1.08 2.97
C THR A 73 1.83 -2.07 3.11
N GLY A 74 1.03 -1.96 4.17
CA GLY A 74 -0.16 -2.79 4.35
C GLY A 74 -1.19 -2.59 3.24
N MET A 75 -1.46 -1.34 2.84
CA MET A 75 -2.45 -1.06 1.80
C MET A 75 -2.02 -1.57 0.42
N PHE A 76 -0.75 -1.40 0.06
CA PHE A 76 -0.21 -1.93 -1.20
C PHE A 76 -0.16 -3.45 -1.19
N THR A 77 0.25 -4.05 -0.07
CA THR A 77 0.30 -5.50 0.09
C THR A 77 -1.10 -6.10 -0.03
N PHE A 78 -2.10 -5.52 0.66
CA PHE A 78 -3.51 -5.89 0.53
C PHE A 78 -3.97 -5.84 -0.92
N ALA A 79 -3.72 -4.71 -1.60
CA ALA A 79 -4.11 -4.54 -2.99
C ALA A 79 -3.50 -5.63 -3.88
N MET A 80 -2.21 -5.94 -3.73
CA MET A 80 -1.53 -6.98 -4.52
C MET A 80 -2.00 -8.40 -4.19
N ILE A 81 -2.24 -8.74 -2.92
CA ILE A 81 -2.81 -10.04 -2.51
C ILE A 81 -4.15 -10.23 -3.21
N SER A 82 -5.04 -9.25 -3.08
CA SER A 82 -6.37 -9.27 -3.70
C SER A 82 -6.29 -9.41 -5.21
N GLY A 83 -5.39 -8.67 -5.86
CA GLY A 83 -5.19 -8.75 -7.30
C GLY A 83 -4.72 -10.12 -7.78
N VAL A 84 -3.78 -10.75 -7.07
CA VAL A 84 -3.31 -12.11 -7.41
C VAL A 84 -4.44 -13.12 -7.24
N LYS A 85 -5.17 -13.09 -6.11
CA LYS A 85 -6.22 -14.07 -5.82
C LYS A 85 -7.43 -13.97 -6.75
N ASN A 86 -7.71 -12.78 -7.26
CA ASN A 86 -8.81 -12.56 -8.20
C ASN A 86 -8.38 -12.67 -9.68
N GLY A 87 -7.12 -13.06 -9.96
CA GLY A 87 -6.60 -13.18 -11.32
C GLY A 87 -6.44 -11.84 -12.06
N TRP A 88 -6.46 -10.72 -11.32
CA TRP A 88 -6.24 -9.39 -11.89
C TRP A 88 -4.75 -9.13 -12.16
N LEU A 89 -3.88 -9.74 -11.35
CA LEU A 89 -2.42 -9.69 -11.46
C LEU A 89 -1.87 -11.08 -11.76
N ASP A 90 -0.79 -11.15 -12.54
CA ASP A 90 -0.06 -12.39 -12.76
C ASP A 90 0.59 -12.89 -11.46
N ALA A 91 0.26 -14.12 -11.07
CA ALA A 91 0.69 -14.69 -9.80
C ALA A 91 2.22 -14.89 -9.71
N LYS A 92 2.88 -15.22 -10.82
CA LYS A 92 4.34 -15.43 -10.84
C LYS A 92 5.09 -14.12 -10.61
N THR A 93 4.57 -13.02 -11.16
CA THR A 93 5.16 -11.69 -11.04
C THR A 93 4.85 -11.02 -9.71
N PHE A 94 3.57 -11.05 -9.28
CA PHE A 94 3.12 -10.28 -8.12
C PHE A 94 3.03 -11.08 -6.82
N GLY A 95 2.91 -12.41 -6.89
CA GLY A 95 2.92 -13.27 -5.70
C GLY A 95 4.15 -13.07 -4.82
N PRO A 96 5.38 -13.07 -5.36
CA PRO A 96 6.59 -12.79 -4.59
C PRO A 96 6.62 -11.39 -3.96
N VAL A 97 6.11 -10.37 -4.66
CA VAL A 97 6.08 -8.97 -4.21
C VAL A 97 5.13 -8.82 -3.03
N ALA A 98 3.91 -9.37 -3.17
CA ALA A 98 2.89 -9.40 -2.12
C ALA A 98 3.40 -10.16 -0.88
N ARG A 99 4.03 -11.33 -1.08
CA ARG A 99 4.61 -12.13 0.01
C ARG A 99 5.71 -11.38 0.75
N ARG A 100 6.61 -10.69 0.03
CA ARG A 100 7.67 -9.87 0.66
C ARG A 100 7.07 -8.73 1.47
N GLY A 101 6.06 -8.05 0.95
CA GLY A 101 5.36 -6.97 1.66
C GLY A 101 4.71 -7.47 2.94
N TRP A 102 4.01 -8.61 2.87
CA TRP A 102 3.37 -9.23 4.04
C TRP A 102 4.38 -9.62 5.12
N LEU A 103 5.44 -10.36 4.74
CA LEU A 103 6.44 -10.82 5.71
C LEU A 103 7.20 -9.66 6.35
N ALA A 104 7.52 -8.62 5.58
CA ALA A 104 8.14 -7.42 6.12
C ALA A 104 7.22 -6.73 7.11
N LEU A 105 5.96 -6.50 6.74
CA LEU A 105 4.96 -5.81 7.55
C LEU A 105 4.66 -6.51 8.88
N VAL A 106 4.59 -7.84 8.90
CA VAL A 106 4.42 -8.61 10.14
C VAL A 106 5.57 -8.35 11.12
N GLY A 107 6.78 -8.09 10.62
CA GLY A 107 7.93 -7.69 11.44
C GLY A 107 7.81 -6.31 12.09
N TYR A 108 6.82 -5.50 11.72
CA TYR A 108 6.53 -4.20 12.34
C TYR A 108 5.45 -4.27 13.43
N ILE A 109 4.93 -5.45 13.76
CA ILE A 109 4.03 -5.66 14.90
C ILE A 109 4.90 -5.93 16.13
N ASP A 110 4.76 -5.09 17.16
CA ASP A 110 5.52 -5.24 18.39
C ASP A 110 4.91 -6.28 19.35
N GLN A 111 5.55 -6.49 20.50
CA GLN A 111 5.11 -7.43 21.53
C GLN A 111 3.74 -7.11 22.15
N ASN A 112 3.24 -5.88 21.99
CA ASN A 112 1.92 -5.45 22.46
C ASN A 112 0.85 -5.60 21.37
N SER A 113 1.19 -6.19 20.22
CA SER A 113 0.33 -6.26 19.03
C SER A 113 0.06 -4.90 18.37
N ASP A 114 0.93 -3.92 18.62
CA ASP A 114 0.85 -2.61 17.98
C ASP A 114 1.71 -2.57 16.73
N VAL A 115 1.15 -2.13 15.60
CA VAL A 115 1.94 -1.82 14.41
C VAL A 115 2.74 -0.54 14.64
N THR A 116 4.04 -0.66 14.42
CA THR A 116 5.03 0.41 14.54
C THR A 116 5.27 1.10 13.20
N SER A 117 6.01 2.22 13.20
CA SER A 117 6.37 2.97 11.98
C SER A 117 5.18 3.44 11.12
N VAL A 118 4.09 3.85 11.77
CA VAL A 118 2.91 4.41 11.10
C VAL A 118 3.04 5.93 11.03
N GLY A 119 2.98 6.54 9.85
CA GLY A 119 3.01 8.01 9.76
C GLY A 119 1.79 8.63 10.43
N GLU A 120 1.94 9.70 11.20
CA GLU A 120 0.79 10.43 11.77
C GLU A 120 -0.14 11.03 10.70
N GLY A 121 -1.33 11.48 11.09
CA GLY A 121 -2.26 12.21 10.21
C GLY A 121 -1.53 13.32 9.42
N THR A 122 -1.57 13.22 8.09
CA THR A 122 -0.75 14.05 7.18
C THR A 122 -1.65 14.63 6.10
N ASN A 123 -1.50 15.93 5.84
CA ASN A 123 -2.19 16.63 4.77
C ASN A 123 -1.27 16.79 3.55
N LYS A 124 -1.77 17.43 2.50
CA LYS A 124 -1.00 17.77 1.30
C LYS A 124 -0.25 19.08 1.51
N LEU A 125 1.06 19.09 1.24
CA LEU A 125 1.88 20.31 1.24
C LEU A 125 2.98 20.21 0.17
N ASN A 126 3.29 21.30 -0.53
CA ASN A 126 4.42 21.33 -1.47
C ASN A 126 5.75 21.54 -0.72
N ASP A 127 6.10 20.62 0.17
CA ASP A 127 7.35 20.60 0.92
C ASP A 127 7.78 19.15 1.19
N MET A 128 8.98 18.77 0.75
CA MET A 128 9.50 17.42 0.98
C MET A 128 9.81 17.17 2.46
N ALA A 129 10.38 18.17 3.14
CA ALA A 129 10.76 18.05 4.54
C ALA A 129 9.51 17.83 5.42
N TYR A 130 8.39 18.43 5.03
CA TYR A 130 7.10 18.19 5.67
C TYR A 130 6.73 16.70 5.73
N TYR A 131 6.87 15.96 4.62
CA TYR A 131 6.56 14.52 4.58
C TYR A 131 7.58 13.68 5.33
N LEU A 132 8.87 14.02 5.21
CA LEU A 132 9.96 13.26 5.83
C LEU A 132 9.98 13.44 7.36
N ALA A 133 9.57 14.60 7.86
CA ALA A 133 9.53 14.93 9.29
C ALA A 133 8.27 14.44 10.02
N ARG A 134 7.33 13.76 9.34
CA ARG A 134 6.13 13.21 9.99
C ARG A 134 6.52 12.24 11.10
N ALA A 135 5.86 12.40 12.26
CA ALA A 135 6.08 11.50 13.39
C ALA A 135 5.64 10.07 13.05
N ARG A 136 6.40 9.09 13.55
CA ARG A 136 6.09 7.67 13.47
C ARG A 136 5.38 7.25 14.75
N ARG A 137 4.13 6.82 14.63
CA ARG A 137 3.26 6.40 15.71
C ARG A 137 3.25 4.87 15.79
N THR A 138 3.15 4.36 17.02
CA THR A 138 2.91 2.94 17.32
C THR A 138 1.45 2.80 17.73
N GLY A 139 0.76 1.76 17.24
CA GLY A 139 -0.65 1.49 17.57
C GLY A 139 -1.66 2.37 16.84
N ASP A 140 -1.21 3.19 15.87
CA ASP A 140 -2.10 4.03 15.08
C ASP A 140 -2.98 3.18 14.14
N LEU A 141 -4.29 3.44 14.14
CA LEU A 141 -5.28 2.64 13.40
C LEU A 141 -5.08 2.64 11.88
N HIS A 142 -4.42 3.66 11.33
CA HIS A 142 -4.06 3.68 9.92
C HIS A 142 -3.06 2.55 9.57
N GLY A 143 -2.27 2.06 10.53
CA GLY A 143 -1.41 0.89 10.37
C GLY A 143 -2.09 -0.42 10.74
N GLN A 144 -2.92 -0.42 11.80
CA GLN A 144 -3.59 -1.63 12.28
C GLN A 144 -4.58 -2.20 11.27
N ALA A 145 -5.42 -1.36 10.67
CA ALA A 145 -6.46 -1.82 9.75
C ALA A 145 -5.87 -2.49 8.49
N PRO A 146 -4.87 -1.93 7.79
CA PRO A 146 -4.26 -2.58 6.63
C PRO A 146 -3.61 -3.94 6.89
N VAL A 147 -3.07 -4.18 8.09
CA VAL A 147 -2.56 -5.51 8.48
C VAL A 147 -3.71 -6.52 8.50
N LEU A 148 -4.84 -6.17 9.11
CA LEU A 148 -6.03 -7.02 9.15
C LEU A 148 -6.61 -7.25 7.76
N TRP A 149 -6.60 -6.24 6.89
CA TRP A 149 -7.02 -6.39 5.50
C TRP A 149 -6.15 -7.39 4.73
N CYS A 150 -4.83 -7.33 4.90
CA CYS A 150 -3.92 -8.32 4.32
C CYS A 150 -4.23 -9.73 4.79
N ALA A 151 -4.40 -9.93 6.10
CA ALA A 151 -4.74 -11.23 6.67
C ALA A 151 -6.07 -11.75 6.12
N ALA A 152 -7.11 -10.92 6.09
CA ALA A 152 -8.40 -11.27 5.53
C ALA A 152 -8.32 -11.63 4.04
N ALA A 153 -7.56 -10.86 3.25
CA ALA A 153 -7.36 -11.14 1.83
C ALA A 153 -6.62 -12.47 1.61
N LEU A 154 -5.63 -12.80 2.44
CA LEU A 154 -4.89 -14.07 2.36
C LEU A 154 -5.78 -15.28 2.67
N LEU A 155 -6.73 -15.16 3.59
CA LEU A 155 -7.61 -16.24 4.03
C LEU A 155 -8.79 -16.56 3.10
N ARG A 156 -9.13 -15.65 2.16
CA ARG A 156 -10.23 -15.84 1.19
C ARG A 156 -9.95 -16.89 0.10
#